data_AF-A0A353C2T7-F1
#
_entry.id   AF-A0A353C2T7-F1
#
_cell.length_a   1.000
_cell.length_b   1.000
_cell.length_c   1.000
_cell.angle_alpha   90.00
_cell.angle_beta   90.00
_cell.angle_gamma   90.00
#
_symmetry.space_group_name_H-M   'P 1'
#
loop_
_entity.id
_entity.type
_entity.pdbx_description
1 polymer ?
#
loop_
_entity_poly.entity_id
_entity_poly.type
_entity_poly.pdbx_seq_one_letter_code
_entity_poly.pdbx_strand_id
1 'polypeptide(L)' 'MSNPQQIQECINSSTQAANTLRTTANTLLCAMERQSATMGAAHIEMSINSLVQAKNLKS' A
#
# COMPACT_ATOMS: atom_id res chain seq x y z
N MET A 1 0.08 -19.57 -10.25
CA MET A 1 -0.94 -18.89 -9.41
C MET A 1 -0.29 -18.60 -8.05
N SER A 2 -0.23 -17.36 -7.57
CA SER A 2 0.35 -17.08 -6.24
C SER A 2 -0.48 -17.75 -5.14
N ASN A 3 0.16 -18.44 -4.20
CA ASN A 3 -0.52 -19.09 -3.08
C ASN A 3 -0.94 -18.06 -2.00
N PRO A 4 -1.82 -18.41 -1.05
CA PRO A 4 -2.28 -17.46 -0.02
C PRO A 4 -1.17 -16.83 0.82
N GLN A 5 -0.04 -17.52 1.03
CA GLN A 5 1.11 -17.02 1.79
C GLN A 5 1.83 -15.91 1.02
N GLN A 6 2.07 -16.10 -0.28
CA GLN A 6 2.66 -15.08 -1.16
C GLN A 6 1.79 -13.82 -1.27
N ILE A 7 0.46 -13.98 -1.27
CA ILE A 7 -0.45 -12.83 -1.26
C ILE A 7 -0.35 -12.08 0.07
N GLN A 8 -0.23 -12.80 1.19
CA GLN A 8 -0.04 -12.17 2.50
C GLN A 8 1.28 -11.39 2.59
N GLU A 9 2.38 -11.93 2.08
CA GLU A 9 3.67 -11.23 2.02
C GLU A 9 3.58 -9.94 1.19
N CYS A 10 2.85 -9.98 0.08
CA CYS A 10 2.59 -8.81 -0.75
C CYS A 10 1.75 -7.75 -0.03
N ILE A 11 0.71 -8.15 0.71
CA ILE A 11 -0.09 -7.26 1.55
C ILE A 11 0.78 -6.59 2.61
N ASN A 12 1.64 -7.36 3.30
CA ASN A 12 2.51 -6.84 4.35
C ASN A 12 3.51 -5.80 3.79
N SER A 13 4.16 -6.13 2.67
CA SER A 13 5.12 -5.24 2.02
C SER A 13 4.46 -3.95 1.52
N SER A 14 3.27 -4.07 0.93
CA SER A 14 2.48 -2.92 0.47
C SER A 14 2.03 -2.04 1.64
N THR A 15 1.62 -2.65 2.76
CA THR A 15 1.23 -1.92 3.97
C THR A 15 2.40 -1.11 4.52
N GLN A 16 3.59 -1.71 4.56
CA GLN A 16 4.81 -1.00 4.97
C GLN A 16 5.12 0.18 4.04
N ALA A 17 5.04 -0.03 2.72
CA ALA A 17 5.29 1.03 1.74
C ALA A 17 4.31 2.21 1.87
N ALA A 18 3.02 1.94 2.04
CA ALA A 18 2.00 2.98 2.26
C ALA A 18 2.28 3.79 3.53
N ASN A 19 2.66 3.13 4.62
CA ASN A 19 3.00 3.79 5.89
C ASN A 19 4.27 4.65 5.78
N THR A 20 5.29 4.16 5.08
CA THR A 20 6.49 4.95 4.78
C THR A 20 6.14 6.20 3.99
N LEU A 21 5.34 6.07 2.92
CA LEU A 21 4.92 7.22 2.11
C LEU A 21 4.13 8.25 2.90
N ARG A 22 3.23 7.83 3.79
CA ARG A 22 2.54 8.76 4.70
C ARG A 22 3.48 9.49 5.63
N THR A 23 4.43 8.76 6.20
CA THR A 23 5.42 9.33 7.12
C THR A 23 6.26 10.37 6.38
N THR A 24 6.72 10.05 5.16
CA THR A 24 7.41 10.99 4.28
C THR A 24 6.54 12.18 3.91
N ALA A 25 5.26 11.98 3.57
CA ALA A 25 4.34 13.08 3.26
C ALA A 25 4.28 14.10 4.42
N ASN A 26 4.25 13.62 5.66
CA ASN A 26 4.23 14.49 6.84
C ASN A 26 5.52 15.29 7.06
N THR A 27 6.66 14.84 6.55
CA THR A 27 7.94 15.56 6.67
C THR A 27 8.18 16.53 5.50
N LEU A 28 7.46 16.39 4.39
CA LEU A 28 7.62 17.24 3.21
C LEU A 28 7.03 18.64 3.45
N LEU A 29 7.85 19.67 3.27
CA LEU A 29 7.46 21.08 3.38
C LEU A 29 6.74 21.58 2.11
N CYS A 30 7.11 21.04 0.94
CA CYS A 30 6.46 21.39 -0.32
C CYS A 30 5.07 20.75 -0.41
N ALA A 31 4.04 21.57 -0.62
CA ALA A 31 2.65 21.12 -0.67
C ALA A 31 2.39 20.11 -1.82
N MET A 32 3.00 20.33 -2.99
CA MET A 32 2.84 19.44 -4.15
C MET A 32 3.48 18.07 -3.92
N GLU A 33 4.66 18.03 -3.32
CA GLU A 33 5.35 16.76 -3.00
C GLU A 33 4.58 16.00 -1.92
N ARG A 34 4.10 16.71 -0.88
CA ARG A 34 3.25 16.12 0.17
C ARG A 34 1.98 15.52 -0.42
N GLN A 35 1.30 16.23 -1.32
CA GLN A 35 0.10 15.73 -2.00
C GLN A 35 0.42 14.49 -2.83
N SER A 36 1.52 14.52 -3.58
CA SER A 36 1.95 13.38 -4.40
C SER A 36 2.24 12.14 -3.55
N ALA A 37 2.96 12.30 -2.44
CA ALA A 37 3.24 11.22 -1.49
C ALA A 37 1.96 10.67 -0.83
N THR A 38 1.02 11.55 -0.47
CA THR A 38 -0.29 11.17 0.10
C THR A 38 -1.12 10.38 -0.91
N MET A 39 -1.19 10.83 -2.17
CA MET A 39 -1.88 10.11 -3.24
C MET A 39 -1.23 8.75 -3.51
N GLY A 40 0.11 8.69 -3.55
CA GLY A 40 0.85 7.45 -3.70
C GLY A 40 0.50 6.43 -2.62
N ALA A 41 0.46 6.86 -1.35
CA ALA A 41 0.03 6.01 -0.25
C ALA A 41 -1.41 5.48 -0.45
N ALA A 42 -2.35 6.34 -0.84
CA ALA A 42 -3.74 5.95 -1.09
C ALA A 42 -3.87 4.91 -2.24
N HIS A 43 -3.08 5.04 -3.31
CA HIS A 43 -3.06 4.05 -4.40
C HIS A 43 -2.55 2.68 -3.94
N ILE A 44 -1.56 2.65 -3.05
CA ILE A 44 -1.06 1.38 -2.49
C ILE A 44 -2.15 0.72 -1.64
N GLU A 45 -2.92 1.49 -0.86
CA GLU A 45 -4.03 0.95 -0.07
C GLU A 45 -5.16 0.37 -0.91
N MET A 46 -5.51 1.03 -2.02
CA MET A 46 -6.43 0.45 -2.99
C MET A 46 -5.91 -0.88 -3.55
N SER A 47 -4.61 -0.98 -3.78
CA SER A 47 -3.97 -2.21 -4.25
C SER A 47 -4.02 -3.31 -3.17
N ILE A 48 -3.82 -2.96 -1.90
CA ILE A 48 -3.98 -3.88 -0.77
C ILE A 48 -5.41 -4.45 -0.71
N ASN A 49 -6.45 -3.62 -0.89
CA ASN A 49 -7.83 -4.10 -0.91
C ASN A 49 -8.09 -5.12 -2.02
N SER A 50 -7.46 -4.95 -3.18
CA SER A 50 -7.52 -5.94 -4.27
C SER A 50 -6.82 -7.25 -3.90
N LEU A 51 -5.65 -7.16 -3.23
CA LEU A 51 -4.90 -8.32 -2.76
C LEU A 51 -5.66 -9.10 -1.67
N VAL A 52 -6.32 -8.40 -0.75
CA VAL A 52 -7.16 -9.03 0.30
C VAL A 52 -8.30 -9.80 -0.33
N GLN A 53 -9.00 -9.23 -1.31
CA GLN A 53 -10.04 -9.94 -2.06
C GLN A 53 -9.46 -11.17 -2.77
N ALA A 54 -8.32 -11.04 -3.43
CA ALA A 54 -7.66 -12.16 -4.10
C ALA A 54 -7.21 -13.27 -3.13
N LYS A 55 -6.81 -12.93 -1.89
CA LYS A 55 -6.49 -13.90 -0.85
C LYS A 55 -7.71 -14.67 -0.40
N ASN A 56 -8.83 -13.97 -0.18
CA ASN A 56 -10.08 -14.58 0.27
C ASN A 56 -10.68 -15.55 -0.77
N LEU A 57 -10.48 -15.27 -2.07
CA LEU A 57 -10.89 -16.19 -3.15
C LEU A 57 -10.03 -17.47 -3.24
N LYS A 58 -8.89 -17.52 -2.55
CA LYS A 58 -7.95 -18.64 -2.56
C LYS A 58 -7.82 -19.34 -1.20
N SER A 59 -8.57 -18.88 -0.20
CA SER A 59 -8.64 -19.46 1.15
C SER A 59 -9.77 -20.47 1.20
#